data_AF-A0A9E5NBD0-F1
#
_entry.id   AF-A0A9E5NBD0-F1
#
_cell.length_a   1.000
_cell.length_b   1.000
_cell.length_c   1.000
_cell.angle_alpha   90.00
_cell.angle_beta   90.00
_cell.angle_gamma   90.00
#
_symmetry.space_group_name_H-M   'P 1'
#
loop_
_entity.id
_entity.type
_entity.pdbx_description
1 polymer ?
#
loop_
_entity_poly.entity_id
_entity_poly.type
_entity_poly.pdbx_seq_one_letter_code
_entity_poly.pdbx_strand_id
1 'polypeptide(L)' 'MSQRITRAQIPLEDITITPGSACQGCGAALAARLAFKALGPNTIRHTIPCCPDSVTTTPRASGVFEGGGA' A
#
# COMPACT_ATOMS: atom_id res chain seq x y z
N MET A 1 -23.41 8.40 16.45
CA MET A 1 -22.14 7.91 17.03
C MET A 1 -21.35 7.24 15.93
N SER A 2 -20.12 7.69 15.64
CA SER A 2 -19.26 7.02 14.66
C SER A 2 -18.70 5.75 15.29
N GLN A 3 -18.99 4.58 14.71
CA GLN A 3 -18.45 3.32 15.22
C GLN A 3 -16.95 3.24 14.90
N ARG A 4 -16.11 2.98 15.92
CA ARG A 4 -14.68 2.82 15.72
C ARG A 4 -14.40 1.46 15.07
N ILE A 5 -13.71 1.47 13.93
CA ILE A 5 -13.19 0.26 13.30
C ILE A 5 -12.08 -0.34 14.18
N THR A 6 -12.12 -1.65 14.33
CA THR A 6 -11.08 -2.45 14.99
C THR A 6 -10.25 -3.21 13.96
N ARG A 7 -9.05 -3.65 14.35
CA ARG A 7 -8.16 -4.42 13.45
C ARG A 7 -8.81 -5.69 12.90
N ALA A 8 -9.69 -6.33 13.65
CA ALA A 8 -10.37 -7.56 13.24
C ALA A 8 -11.35 -7.36 12.07
N GLN A 9 -11.77 -6.12 11.81
CA GLN A 9 -12.72 -5.77 10.76
C GLN A 9 -12.03 -5.32 9.47
N ILE A 10 -10.70 -5.23 9.45
CA ILE A 10 -9.95 -4.77 8.28
C ILE A 10 -9.91 -5.92 7.25
N PRO A 11 -10.26 -5.67 5.97
CA PRO A 11 -10.24 -6.70 4.94
C PRO A 11 -8.83 -7.27 4.71
N LEU A 12 -8.76 -8.56 4.40
CA LEU A 12 -7.50 -9.26 4.14
C LEU A 12 -6.97 -8.96 2.73
N GLU A 13 -7.87 -8.74 1.78
CA GLU A 13 -7.54 -8.26 0.45
C GLU A 13 -6.78 -6.93 0.52
N ASP A 14 -5.88 -6.75 -0.46
CA ASP A 14 -4.97 -5.62 -0.45
C ASP A 14 -4.80 -5.05 -1.84
N ILE A 15 -4.78 -3.72 -1.90
CA ILE A 15 -4.28 -2.96 -3.03
C ILE A 15 -3.21 -2.07 -2.44
N THR A 16 -1.97 -2.29 -2.86
CA THR A 16 -0.82 -1.58 -2.30
C THR A 16 -0.04 -0.90 -3.40
N ILE A 17 0.86 -0.01 -2.98
CA ILE A 17 1.99 0.36 -3.83
C ILE A 17 2.78 -0.91 -4.19
N THR A 18 3.23 -1.03 -5.44
CA THR A 18 4.00 -2.18 -5.94
C THR A 18 5.26 -2.38 -5.08
N PRO A 19 5.53 -3.61 -4.61
CA PRO A 19 6.71 -3.87 -3.80
C PRO A 19 8.01 -3.46 -4.50
N GLY A 20 8.97 -2.91 -3.74
CA GLY A 20 10.30 -2.53 -4.26
C GLY A 20 10.47 -1.10 -4.73
N SER A 21 9.38 -0.39 -4.93
CA SER A 21 9.37 0.98 -5.44
C SER A 21 9.39 2.06 -4.36
N ALA A 22 9.18 1.66 -3.11
CA ALA A 22 9.17 2.51 -1.95
C ALA A 22 10.30 2.14 -1.00
N CYS A 23 10.84 3.13 -0.28
CA CYS A 23 11.84 2.90 0.76
C CYS A 23 11.29 1.96 1.85
N GLN A 24 12.17 1.21 2.52
CA GLN A 24 11.78 0.44 3.70
C GLN A 24 11.17 1.37 4.75
N GLY A 25 10.01 0.99 5.28
CA GLY A 25 9.27 1.81 6.24
C GLY A 25 8.59 3.06 5.64
N CYS A 26 8.40 3.14 4.32
CA CYS A 26 7.76 4.29 3.68
C CYS A 26 6.35 4.55 4.25
N GLY A 27 6.17 5.69 4.91
CA GLY A 27 4.88 6.09 5.49
C GLY A 27 3.81 6.34 4.43
N ALA A 28 4.16 6.88 3.26
CA ALA A 28 3.21 7.11 2.17
C ALA A 28 2.66 5.81 1.57
N ALA A 29 3.51 4.77 1.45
CA ALA A 29 3.08 3.46 1.00
C ALA A 29 2.12 2.79 1.99
N LEU A 30 2.40 2.92 3.29
CA LEU A 30 1.51 2.43 4.34
C LEU A 30 0.16 3.18 4.34
N ALA A 31 0.18 4.50 4.19
CA ALA A 31 -1.04 5.30 4.13
C ALA A 31 -1.89 4.94 2.91
N ALA A 32 -1.29 4.77 1.73
CA ALA A 32 -2.00 4.34 0.52
C ALA A 32 -2.65 2.96 0.71
N ARG A 33 -1.90 2.01 1.29
CA ARG A 33 -2.41 0.67 1.62
C ARG A 33 -3.65 0.73 2.53
N LEU A 34 -3.61 1.54 3.59
CA LEU A 34 -4.76 1.71 4.49
C LEU A 34 -5.94 2.40 3.80
N ALA A 35 -5.68 3.42 2.97
CA ALA A 35 -6.72 4.11 2.21
C ALA A 35 -7.45 3.15 1.26
N PHE A 36 -6.71 2.31 0.53
CA PHE A 36 -7.32 1.31 -0.34
C PHE A 36 -8.10 0.24 0.42
N LYS A 37 -7.65 -0.17 1.61
CA LYS A 37 -8.42 -1.08 2.46
C LYS A 37 -9.74 -0.47 2.93
N ALA A 38 -9.80 0.84 3.12
CA ALA A 38 -11.03 1.54 3.50
C ALA A 38 -11.98 1.78 2.31
N LEU A 39 -11.43 2.09 1.12
CA LEU A 39 -12.22 2.47 -0.05
C LEU A 39 -12.61 1.28 -0.95
N GLY A 40 -11.80 0.23 -0.98
CA GLY A 40 -12.04 -0.97 -1.78
C GLY A 40 -11.69 -0.83 -3.27
N PRO A 41 -11.99 -1.86 -4.08
CA PRO A 41 -11.51 -1.98 -5.47
C PRO A 41 -12.18 -1.01 -6.46
N ASN A 42 -13.36 -0.46 -6.13
CA ASN A 42 -14.07 0.49 -6.99
C ASN A 42 -13.66 1.94 -6.71
N THR A 43 -12.34 2.18 -6.72
CA THR A 43 -11.74 3.46 -6.35
C THR A 43 -10.80 3.95 -7.43
N ILE A 44 -10.93 5.22 -7.83
CA ILE A 44 -10.00 5.88 -8.74
C ILE A 44 -8.96 6.64 -7.92
N ARG A 45 -7.68 6.25 -8.04
CA ARG A 45 -6.55 7.01 -7.50
C ARG A 45 -6.01 7.95 -8.57
N HIS A 46 -6.11 9.25 -8.34
CA HIS A 46 -5.42 10.26 -9.14
C HIS A 46 -4.16 10.72 -8.40
N THR A 47 -3.01 10.70 -9.07
CA THR A 47 -1.71 11.06 -8.49
C THR A 47 -1.14 12.30 -9.15
N ILE A 48 -0.68 13.25 -8.35
CA ILE A 48 0.23 14.32 -8.80
C ILE A 48 1.67 13.79 -8.90
N PRO A 49 2.58 14.48 -9.61
CA PRO A 49 4.00 14.15 -9.58
C PRO A 49 4.56 14.27 -8.16
N CYS A 50 4.87 13.13 -7.54
CA CYS A 50 5.57 12.94 -6.28
C CYS A 50 6.25 11.55 -6.36
N CYS A 51 6.90 11.02 -5.31
CA CYS A 51 7.45 9.64 -5.32
C CYS A 51 6.37 8.64 -5.78
N PRO A 52 6.32 8.25 -7.07
CA PRO A 52 5.17 7.55 -7.58
C PRO A 52 5.53 6.10 -7.72
N ASP A 53 4.58 5.26 -7.36
CA ASP A 53 4.64 3.90 -7.82
C ASP A 53 3.25 3.39 -8.15
N SER A 54 3.26 2.50 -9.13
CA SER A 54 2.12 1.72 -9.59
C SER A 54 1.44 1.02 -8.42
N VAL A 55 0.16 0.68 -8.57
CA VAL A 55 -0.55 -0.09 -7.56
C VAL A 55 -0.76 -1.50 -8.04
N THR A 56 -0.73 -2.44 -7.11
CA THR A 56 -0.93 -3.86 -7.38
C THR A 56 -1.89 -4.47 -6.36
N THR A 57 -2.72 -5.40 -6.83
CA THR A 57 -3.54 -6.28 -5.97
C THR A 57 -2.76 -7.53 -5.55
N THR A 58 -1.56 -7.73 -6.09
CA THR A 58 -0.68 -8.86 -5.78
C THR A 58 0.56 -8.35 -5.04
N PRO A 59 0.49 -8.14 -3.71
CA PRO A 59 1.63 -7.74 -2.91
C PRO A 59 2.56 -8.94 -2.69
N ARG A 60 3.14 -9.48 -3.77
CA ARG A 60 4.23 -10.45 -3.67
C ARG A 60 5.52 -9.67 -3.49
N ALA A 61 6.07 -9.72 -2.28
CA ALA A 61 7.42 -9.26 -2.03
C ALA A 61 8.39 -10.21 -2.74
N SER A 62 8.78 -9.91 -3.99
CA SER A 62 10.15 -10.23 -4.37
C SER A 62 11.05 -9.32 -3.55
N GLY A 63 11.96 -9.86 -2.76
CA GLY A 63 12.95 -9.05 -2.05
C GLY A 63 13.66 -8.16 -3.08
N VAL A 64 13.59 -6.84 -2.90
CA VAL A 64 14.22 -5.89 -3.86
C VAL A 64 15.67 -5.59 -3.46
N PHE A 65 16.23 -6.38 -2.56
CA PHE A 65 17.63 -6.30 -2.15
C PHE A 65 18.21 -7.71 -1.96
N GLU A 66 18.68 -8.31 -3.05
CA GLU A 66 19.76 -9.30 -3.05
C GLU A 66 21.13 -8.64 -3.36
N GLY A 67 21.21 -7.30 -3.42
CA GLY A 67 22.39 -6.61 -3.96
C GLY A 67 22.72 -5.24 -3.36
N GLY A 68 22.49 -5.03 -2.07
CA GLY A 68 22.91 -3.81 -1.36
C GLY A 68 23.79 -4.18 -0.20
N GLY A 69 25.06 -4.47 -0.48
CA GLY A 69 26.06 -4.69 0.55
C GLY A 69 26.13 -3.50 1.50
N ALA A 70 25.96 -3.81 2.78
CA ALA A 70 26.62 -3.14 3.88
C ALA A 70 27.57 -4.17 4.51
#